data_AF-A0AAZ3RPF6-F1
#
_entry.id   AF-A0AAZ3RPF6-F1
#
_cell.length_a   1.000
_cell.length_b   1.000
_cell.length_c   1.000
_cell.angle_alpha   90.00
_cell.angle_beta   90.00
_cell.angle_gamma   90.00
#
_symmetry.space_group_name_H-M   'P 1'
#
loop_
_entity.id
_entity.type
_entity.pdbx_description
1 polymer ?
#
loop_
_entity_poly.entity_id
_entity_poly.type
_entity_poly.pdbx_seq_one_letter_code
_entity_poly.pdbx_strand_id
1 'polypeptide(L)' 'MTVAVLQNSTELHFPESHTCYFLLFLPIYPSKEMLLEKLLHAITHCDVFGDV' A
#
# COMPACT_ATOMS: atom_id res chain seq x y z
N MET A 1 2.63 -14.75 2.18
CA MET A 1 2.23 -13.33 2.25
C MET A 1 0.72 -13.27 2.21
N THR A 2 0.12 -12.60 3.19
CA THR A 2 -1.33 -12.41 3.27
C THR A 2 -1.68 -11.00 2.82
N VAL A 3 -2.79 -10.84 2.10
CA VAL A 3 -3.29 -9.52 1.67
C VAL A 3 -4.57 -9.22 2.44
N ALA A 4 -4.63 -8.04 3.04
CA ALA A 4 -5.76 -7.55 3.80
C ALA A 4 -6.18 -6.16 3.32
N VAL A 5 -7.43 -5.78 3.64
CA VAL A 5 -7.93 -4.43 3.34
C VAL A 5 -7.41 -3.45 4.38
N LEU A 6 -6.83 -2.33 3.92
CA LEU A 6 -6.45 -1.21 4.79
C LEU A 6 -7.71 -0.49 5.26
N GLN A 7 -8.08 -0.68 6.52
CA GLN A 7 -9.27 -0.06 7.12
C GLN A 7 -9.12 1.46 7.19
N ASN A 8 -10.23 2.20 7.08
CA ASN A 8 -10.27 3.67 7.15
C ASN A 8 -9.35 4.40 6.15
N SER A 9 -9.07 3.77 5.00
CA SER A 9 -8.30 4.37 3.92
C SER A 9 -9.18 4.78 2.74
N THR A 10 -8.64 5.63 1.88
CA THR A 10 -9.20 6.01 0.57
C THR A 10 -8.27 5.53 -0.54
N GLU A 11 -8.71 5.58 -1.80
CA GLU A 11 -7.86 5.24 -2.94
C GLU A 11 -6.62 6.14 -3.09
N LEU A 12 -6.55 7.28 -2.39
CA LEU A 12 -5.38 8.16 -2.41
C LEU A 12 -4.21 7.64 -1.56
N HIS A 13 -4.48 6.74 -0.61
CA HIS A 13 -3.46 6.17 0.27
C HIS A 13 -2.57 5.17 -0.48
N PHE A 14 -1.32 5.06 -0.03
CA PHE A 14 -0.42 4.01 -0.49
C PHE A 14 -0.67 2.69 0.27
N PRO A 15 -0.28 1.55 -0.32
CA PRO A 15 -0.22 0.28 0.40
C PRO A 15 0.69 0.36 1.62
N GLU A 16 0.29 -0.31 2.69
CA GLU A 16 1.12 -0.45 3.90
C GLU A 16 1.54 -1.91 4.07
N SER A 17 2.70 -2.15 4.69
CA SER A 17 3.15 -3.52 4.96
C SER A 17 3.63 -3.68 6.40
N HIS A 18 3.22 -4.79 7.01
CA HIS A 18 3.80 -5.28 8.26
C HIS A 18 4.72 -6.45 7.92
N THR A 19 6.00 -6.15 7.71
CA THR A 19 7.02 -7.11 7.27
C THR A 19 7.23 -8.25 8.26
N CYS A 20 7.16 -7.98 9.57
CA CYS A 20 7.26 -9.00 10.64
C CYS A 20 6.22 -10.12 10.53
N TYR A 21 5.07 -9.84 9.88
CA TYR A 21 3.95 -10.77 9.76
C TYR A 21 3.64 -11.15 8.30
N PHE A 22 4.48 -10.74 7.34
CA PHE A 22 4.26 -10.95 5.90
C PHE A 22 2.86 -10.52 5.45
N LEU A 23 2.39 -9.38 5.97
CA LEU A 23 1.05 -8.84 5.73
C LEU A 23 1.12 -7.57 4.90
N LEU A 24 0.37 -7.54 3.80
CA LEU A 24 0.21 -6.38 2.91
C LEU A 24 -1.21 -5.84 3.07
N PHE A 25 -1.33 -4.57 3.43
CA PHE A 25 -2.60 -3.86 3.52
C PHE A 25 -2.80 -3.01 2.27
N LEU A 26 -3.90 -3.25 1.57
CA LEU A 26 -4.28 -2.51 0.37
C LEU A 26 -5.53 -1.67 0.63
N PRO A 27 -5.53 -0.38 0.27
CA PRO A 27 -6.77 0.34 0.01
C PRO A 27 -7.59 -0.35 -1.07
N ILE A 28 -8.91 -0.13 -1.06
CA ILE A 28 -9.77 -0.58 -2.16
C ILE A 28 -9.63 0.40 -3.32
N TYR A 29 -8.78 0.06 -4.28
CA TYR A 29 -8.62 0.85 -5.50
C TYR A 29 -9.76 0.59 -6.49
N PRO A 30 -10.26 1.62 -7.19
CA PRO A 30 -11.35 1.50 -8.16
C PRO A 30 -10.96 0.75 -9.45
N SER A 31 -9.66 0.64 -9.74
CA SER A 31 -9.15 -0.04 -10.93
C SER A 31 -7.85 -0.79 -10.66
N LYS A 32 -7.56 -1.77 -11.53
CA LYS A 32 -6.30 -2.54 -11.48
C LYS A 32 -5.11 -1.66 -11.83
N GLU A 33 -5.29 -0.70 -12.72
CA GLU A 33 -4.28 0.26 -13.16
C GLU A 33 -3.84 1.13 -11.98
N MET A 34 -4.78 1.64 -11.19
CA MET A 34 -4.48 2.44 -10.01
C MET A 34 -3.78 1.62 -8.92
N LEU A 35 -4.23 0.38 -8.69
CA LEU A 35 -3.56 -0.54 -7.78
C LEU A 35 -2.09 -0.76 -8.21
N LEU A 36 -1.86 -1.00 -9.49
CA LEU A 36 -0.52 -1.22 -10.04
C LEU A 36 0.35 0.02 -9.85
N GLU A 37 -0.14 1.21 -10.20
CA GLU A 37 0.58 2.47 -10.06
C GLU A 37 0.98 2.72 -8.60
N LYS A 38 0.03 2.63 -7.67
CA LYS A 38 0.27 2.88 -6.23
C LYS A 38 1.19 1.85 -5.61
N LEU A 39 1.05 0.58 -5.97
CA LEU A 39 1.92 -0.49 -5.47
C LEU A 39 3.34 -0.33 -5.99
N LEU A 40 3.51 -0.06 -7.28
CA LEU A 40 4.84 0.20 -7.86
C LEU A 40 5.50 1.42 -7.23
N HIS A 41 4.73 2.48 -6.97
CA HIS A 41 5.24 3.65 -6.29
C HIS A 41 5.75 3.30 -4.89
N ALA A 42 4.93 2.62 -4.07
CA ALA A 42 5.25 2.30 -2.68
C ALA A 42 6.46 1.37 -2.51
N ILE A 43 6.68 0.42 -3.42
CA ILE A 43 7.86 -0.47 -3.37
C ILE A 43 9.13 0.19 -3.92
N THR A 44 8.99 1.21 -4.78
CA THR A 44 10.13 1.91 -5.39
C THR A 44 10.60 3.05 -4.49
N HIS A 45 9.65 3.78 -3.91
CA HIS A 45 9.87 4.91 -3.01
C HIS A 45 9.40 4.49 -1.64
N CYS A 46 10.08 3.50 -1.03
CA CYS A 46 9.83 3.14 0.36
C CYS A 46 10.09 4.37 1.23
N ASP A 47 9.06 5.18 1.44
CA ASP A 47 9.10 6.32 2.35
C ASP A 47 9.25 5.72 3.75
N VAL A 48 10.49 5.68 4.21
CA VAL A 48 10.77 5.48 5.62
C VAL A 48 10.15 6.68 6.31
N PHE A 49 9.32 6.45 7.33
CA PHE A 49 8.70 7.52 8.13
C PHE A 49 9.66 8.69 8.36
N GLY A 50 9.39 9.85 7.75
CA GLY A 50 10.05 11.12 8.10
C GLY A 50 10.94 11.81 7.04
N ASP A 51 11.01 11.34 5.80
CA ASP A 51 11.73 12.09 4.76
C ASP A 51 10.85 13.26 4.23
N VAL A 52 11.13 14.46 4.77
CA VAL A 52 10.65 15.78 4.32
C VAL A 52 11.68 16.51 3.47
#